data_AF-A0A835SAU7-F1
#
_entry.id   AF-A0A835SAU7-F1
#
_cell.length_a   1.000
_cell.length_b   1.000
_cell.length_c   1.000
_cell.angle_alpha   90.00
_cell.angle_beta   90.00
_cell.angle_gamma   90.00
#
_symmetry.space_group_name_H-M   'P 1'
#
loop_
_entity.id
_entity.type
_entity.pdbx_description
1 polymer ?
#
loop_
_entity_poly.entity_id
_entity_poly.type
_entity_poly.pdbx_seq_one_letter_code
_entity_poly.pdbx_strand_id
1 'polypeptide(L)'
;MDSARKLAEEWIAAWNARDLEAVMSHYAPEVAFESPRVAAAFQATKGQVGSPDGLLRGVVALRPYFAQGISALPDLRLELKQVLEGPPGGWYGVQYTRETGATVLETVRLAAAEPAAVGGSGGGGGQLQIVEARVFYEHVC
;
A
#
# COMPACT_ATOMS: atom_id res chain seq x y z
N MET A 1 0.24 17.25 -6.66
CA MET A 1 -0.95 16.89 -5.87
C MET A 1 -1.99 16.00 -6.58
N ASP A 2 -2.60 16.40 -7.69
CA ASP A 2 -3.83 15.76 -8.22
C ASP A 2 -3.68 14.26 -8.53
N SER A 3 -2.56 13.84 -9.13
CA SER A 3 -2.31 12.43 -9.42
C SER A 3 -2.19 11.57 -8.15
N ALA A 4 -1.65 12.12 -7.06
CA ALA A 4 -1.52 11.40 -5.79
C ALA A 4 -2.86 11.28 -5.06
N ARG A 5 -3.69 12.33 -5.10
CA ARG A 5 -5.06 12.27 -4.57
C ARG A 5 -5.89 11.24 -5.31
N LYS A 6 -5.85 11.25 -6.65
CA LYS A 6 -6.54 10.26 -7.47
C LYS A 6 -6.10 8.84 -7.14
N LEU A 7 -4.78 8.60 -7.05
CA LEU A 7 -4.25 7.29 -6.66
C LEU A 7 -4.74 6.87 -5.26
N ALA A 8 -4.77 7.78 -4.29
CA ALA A 8 -5.27 7.48 -2.95
C ALA A 8 -6.77 7.13 -2.95
N GLU A 9 -7.59 7.84 -3.73
CA GLU A 9 -9.03 7.57 -3.86
C GLU A 9 -9.29 6.20 -4.51
N GLU A 10 -8.57 5.88 -5.59
CA GLU A 10 -8.64 4.58 -6.27
C GLU A 10 -8.17 3.44 -5.34
N TRP A 11 -7.06 3.65 -4.61
CA TRP A 11 -6.52 2.69 -3.66
C TRP A 11 -7.49 2.43 -2.49
N ILE A 12 -8.11 3.48 -1.92
CA ILE A 12 -9.15 3.35 -0.89
C ILE A 12 -10.36 2.59 -1.43
N ALA A 13 -10.79 2.87 -2.67
CA ALA A 13 -11.90 2.17 -3.31
C ALA A 13 -11.60 0.67 -3.49
N ALA A 14 -10.38 0.32 -3.93
CA ALA A 14 -9.94 -1.06 -4.09
C ALA A 14 -9.97 -1.84 -2.75
N TRP A 15 -9.45 -1.22 -1.68
CA TRP A 15 -9.51 -1.81 -0.33
C TRP A 15 -10.95 -1.99 0.17
N ASN A 16 -11.80 -1.00 -0.01
CA ASN A 16 -13.21 -1.07 0.39
C ASN A 16 -14.01 -2.09 -0.42
N ALA A 17 -13.64 -2.31 -1.69
CA ALA A 17 -14.19 -3.38 -2.51
C ALA A 17 -13.66 -4.77 -2.12
N ARG A 18 -12.63 -4.83 -1.26
CA ARG A 18 -11.91 -6.07 -0.91
C ARG A 18 -11.35 -6.79 -2.14
N ASP A 19 -10.99 -6.02 -3.17
CA ASP A 19 -10.44 -6.53 -4.42
C ASP A 19 -8.91 -6.56 -4.32
N LEU A 20 -8.37 -7.75 -4.05
CA LEU A 20 -6.93 -7.93 -3.91
C LEU A 20 -6.17 -7.59 -5.21
N GLU A 21 -6.73 -7.89 -6.39
CA GLU A 21 -6.04 -7.58 -7.65
C GLU A 21 -5.97 -6.08 -7.87
N ALA A 22 -7.07 -5.38 -7.63
CA ALA A 22 -7.11 -3.93 -7.73
C ALA A 22 -6.10 -3.29 -6.74
N VAL A 23 -6.08 -3.75 -5.48
CA VAL A 23 -5.11 -3.27 -4.48
C VAL A 23 -3.67 -3.51 -4.96
N MET A 24 -3.35 -4.72 -5.39
CA MET A 24 -1.99 -5.09 -5.82
C MET A 24 -1.54 -4.34 -7.08
N SER A 25 -2.46 -3.92 -7.96
CA SER A 25 -2.14 -3.16 -9.17
C SER A 25 -1.49 -1.79 -8.91
N HIS A 26 -1.71 -1.23 -7.72
CA HIS A 26 -1.10 0.03 -7.30
C HIS A 26 0.38 -0.11 -6.92
N TYR A 27 0.87 -1.32 -6.65
CA TYR A 27 2.22 -1.55 -6.13
C TYR A 27 3.19 -1.98 -7.23
N ALA A 28 4.41 -1.44 -7.18
CA ALA A 28 5.47 -1.85 -8.08
C ALA A 28 6.00 -3.25 -7.72
N PRO A 29 6.53 -4.02 -8.69
CA PRO A 29 7.01 -5.39 -8.44
C PRO A 29 8.00 -5.53 -7.28
N GLU A 30 8.88 -4.54 -7.11
CA GLU A 30 9.95 -4.48 -6.11
C GLU A 30 9.61 -3.55 -4.91
N VAL A 31 8.32 -3.32 -4.63
CA VAL A 31 7.89 -2.44 -3.53
C VAL A 31 8.56 -2.78 -2.20
N ALA A 32 8.99 -1.77 -1.44
CA ALA A 32 9.31 -1.92 -0.02
C ALA A 32 8.12 -1.45 0.84
N PHE A 33 7.50 -2.37 1.57
CA PHE A 33 6.35 -2.09 2.44
C PHE A 33 6.72 -2.31 3.91
N GLU A 34 6.69 -1.25 4.71
CA GLU A 34 7.05 -1.27 6.12
C GLU A 34 5.82 -0.99 6.99
N SER A 35 5.53 -1.86 7.94
CA SER A 35 4.43 -1.65 8.89
C SER A 35 4.66 -2.41 10.20
N PRO A 36 4.28 -1.83 11.36
CA PRO A 36 4.29 -2.58 12.62
C PRO A 36 3.38 -3.82 12.58
N ARG A 37 2.32 -3.81 11.74
CA ARG A 37 1.42 -4.96 11.59
C ARG A 37 2.04 -6.12 10.81
N VAL A 38 3.09 -5.89 10.02
CA VAL A 38 3.84 -6.96 9.33
C VAL A 38 4.57 -7.84 10.34
N ALA A 39 5.22 -7.24 11.33
CA ALA A 39 5.86 -7.98 12.41
C ALA A 39 4.83 -8.70 13.30
N ALA A 40 3.69 -8.06 13.59
CA ALA A 40 2.60 -8.69 14.33
C ALA A 40 2.03 -9.92 13.61
N ALA A 41 1.82 -9.82 12.29
CA ALA A 41 1.36 -10.95 11.47
C ALA A 41 2.38 -12.10 11.43
N PHE A 42 3.67 -11.78 11.37
CA PHE A 42 4.73 -12.79 11.44
C PHE A 42 4.64 -13.62 12.72
N GLN A 43 4.45 -12.96 13.87
CA GLN A 43 4.28 -13.66 15.14
C GLN A 43 2.98 -14.47 15.19
N ALA A 44 1.85 -13.85 14.82
CA ALA A 44 0.54 -14.49 14.88
C ALA A 44 0.43 -15.74 13.98
N THR A 45 1.12 -15.74 12.85
CA THR A 45 1.11 -16.84 11.88
C THR A 45 2.28 -17.80 12.02
N LYS A 46 3.12 -17.64 13.06
CA LYS A 46 4.34 -18.45 13.25
C LYS A 46 5.25 -18.44 12.02
N GLY A 47 5.37 -17.27 11.38
CA GLY A 47 6.24 -17.02 10.25
C GLY A 47 5.70 -17.44 8.88
N GLN A 48 4.42 -17.77 8.76
CA GLN A 48 3.82 -18.07 7.44
C GLN A 48 3.68 -16.82 6.57
N VAL A 49 3.38 -15.67 7.19
CA VAL A 49 3.15 -14.39 6.51
C VAL A 49 3.74 -13.26 7.34
N GLY A 50 4.29 -12.24 6.70
CA GLY A 50 4.94 -11.11 7.37
C GLY A 50 6.45 -11.28 7.45
N SER A 51 7.10 -10.39 8.20
CA SER A 51 8.56 -10.40 8.44
C SER A 51 8.85 -9.91 9.86
N PRO A 52 9.83 -10.48 10.58
CA PRO A 52 10.15 -10.07 11.95
C PRO A 52 10.68 -8.64 12.06
N ASP A 53 11.25 -8.09 10.99
CA ASP A 53 11.75 -6.70 10.93
C ASP A 53 10.66 -5.69 10.51
N GLY A 54 9.43 -6.15 10.24
CA GLY A 54 8.31 -5.30 9.83
C GLY A 54 8.37 -4.85 8.37
N LEU A 55 9.29 -5.37 7.56
CA LEU A 55 9.49 -5.01 6.15
C LEU A 55 9.17 -6.17 5.20
N LEU A 56 8.35 -5.92 4.19
CA LEU A 56 8.11 -6.81 3.06
C LEU A 56 8.75 -6.22 1.81
N ARG A 57 9.43 -7.05 1.02
CA ARG A 57 10.05 -6.67 -0.26
C ARG A 57 9.37 -7.42 -1.41
N GLY A 58 8.90 -6.64 -2.37
CA GLY A 58 8.25 -7.10 -3.58
C GLY A 58 6.83 -7.61 -3.39
N VAL A 59 6.08 -7.63 -4.49
CA VAL A 59 4.67 -8.04 -4.52
C VAL A 59 4.47 -9.51 -4.14
N VAL A 60 5.49 -10.34 -4.33
CA VAL A 60 5.46 -11.77 -3.96
C VAL A 60 5.29 -11.94 -2.45
N ALA A 61 6.01 -11.14 -1.65
CA ALA A 61 5.90 -11.17 -0.19
C ALA A 61 4.68 -10.37 0.31
N LEU A 62 4.32 -9.27 -0.39
CA LEU A 62 3.23 -8.40 0.00
C LEU A 62 1.84 -9.04 -0.20
N ARG A 63 1.64 -9.73 -1.31
CA ARG A 63 0.34 -10.32 -1.69
C ARG A 63 -0.26 -11.25 -0.65
N PRO A 64 0.44 -12.26 -0.09
CA PRO A 64 -0.14 -13.13 0.93
C PRO A 64 -0.50 -12.37 2.21
N TYR A 65 0.27 -11.32 2.57
CA TYR A 65 -0.04 -10.46 3.71
C TYR A 65 -1.33 -9.67 3.51
N PHE A 66 -1.54 -9.08 2.34
CA PHE A 66 -2.80 -8.39 2.04
C PHE A 66 -3.99 -9.34 1.89
N ALA A 67 -3.80 -10.51 1.26
CA ALA A 67 -4.84 -11.52 1.14
C ALA A 67 -5.36 -11.97 2.53
N GLN A 68 -4.44 -12.17 3.47
CA GLN A 68 -4.79 -12.47 4.86
C GLN A 68 -5.57 -11.30 5.51
N GLY A 69 -5.10 -10.07 5.33
CA GLY A 69 -5.76 -8.88 5.87
C GLY A 69 -7.20 -8.69 5.35
N ILE A 70 -7.43 -8.88 4.05
CA ILE A 70 -8.75 -8.79 3.44
C ILE A 70 -9.67 -9.91 3.95
N SER A 71 -9.17 -11.14 4.05
CA SER A 71 -9.97 -12.30 4.48
C SER A 71 -10.34 -12.26 5.96
N ALA A 72 -9.47 -11.69 6.81
CA ALA A 72 -9.66 -11.64 8.25
C ALA A 72 -10.60 -10.52 8.72
N LEU A 73 -10.94 -9.55 7.85
CA LEU A 73 -11.62 -8.32 8.23
C LEU A 73 -12.91 -8.14 7.41
N PRO A 74 -14.03 -8.75 7.83
CA PRO A 74 -15.29 -8.71 7.08
C PRO A 74 -15.87 -7.30 6.96
N ASP A 75 -15.61 -6.44 7.95
CA ASP A 75 -16.10 -5.06 8.03
C ASP A 75 -15.07 -4.02 7.57
N LEU A 76 -13.99 -4.45 6.89
CA LEU A 76 -12.93 -3.57 6.40
C LEU A 76 -13.51 -2.35 5.67
N ARG A 77 -13.27 -1.16 6.22
CA ARG A 77 -13.69 0.09 5.62
C ARG A 77 -12.70 1.20 5.92
N LEU A 78 -12.17 1.79 4.87
CA LEU A 78 -11.25 2.91 4.92
C LEU A 78 -12.00 4.18 4.51
N GLU A 79 -11.83 5.24 5.28
CA GLU A 79 -12.33 6.57 4.96
C GLU A 79 -11.15 7.53 4.79
N LEU A 80 -10.94 7.98 3.55
CA LEU A 80 -9.89 8.94 3.23
C LEU A 80 -10.14 10.27 3.95
N LYS A 81 -9.15 10.76 4.69
CA LYS A 81 -9.22 12.05 5.41
C LYS A 81 -8.42 13.13 4.71
N GLN A 82 -7.17 12.85 4.36
CA GLN A 82 -6.31 13.83 3.70
C GLN A 82 -5.20 13.16 2.90
N VAL A 83 -4.72 13.92 1.91
CA VAL A 83 -3.51 13.62 1.14
C VAL A 83 -2.59 14.82 1.25
N LEU A 84 -1.37 14.59 1.72
CA LEU A 84 -0.37 15.60 2.02
C LEU A 84 0.82 15.42 1.07
N GLU A 85 1.39 16.53 0.60
CA GLU A 85 2.62 16.49 -0.18
C GLU A 85 3.83 16.26 0.74
N GLY A 86 4.73 15.37 0.31
CA GLY A 86 5.98 15.09 0.98
C GLY A 86 7.15 15.87 0.38
N PRO A 87 8.39 15.55 0.78
CA PRO A 87 9.59 16.12 0.19
C PRO A 87 9.74 15.76 -1.30
N PRO A 88 10.67 16.42 -2.02
CA PRO A 88 11.04 16.03 -3.38
C PRO A 88 11.31 14.53 -3.51
N GLY A 89 10.98 13.94 -4.67
CA GLY A 89 11.16 12.51 -4.93
C GLY A 89 9.87 11.68 -4.96
N GLY A 90 8.70 12.34 -5.02
CA GLY A 90 7.41 11.66 -5.21
C GLY A 90 6.77 11.14 -3.93
N TRP A 91 7.12 11.71 -2.78
CA TRP A 91 6.57 11.35 -1.47
C TRP A 91 5.21 12.00 -1.22
N TYR A 92 4.28 11.23 -0.66
CA TYR A 92 2.98 11.71 -0.21
C TYR A 92 2.59 11.04 1.10
N GLY A 93 1.84 11.74 1.94
CA GLY A 93 1.15 11.17 3.09
C GLY A 93 -0.31 10.94 2.76
N VAL A 94 -0.84 9.75 3.05
CA VAL A 94 -2.25 9.40 2.92
C VAL A 94 -2.77 9.09 4.33
N GLN A 95 -3.68 9.92 4.84
CA GLN A 95 -4.33 9.66 6.11
C GLN A 95 -5.74 9.14 5.88
N TYR A 96 -6.09 8.07 6.57
CA TYR A 96 -7.43 7.50 6.57
C TYR A 96 -7.81 6.96 7.96
N THR A 97 -9.10 6.81 8.20
CA THR A 97 -9.62 6.08 9.37
C THR A 97 -10.12 4.70 8.95
N ARG A 98 -9.94 3.73 9.84
CA ARG A 98 -10.47 2.37 9.66
C ARG A 98 -11.88 2.23 10.24
N GLU A 99 -12.53 1.11 9.94
CA GLU A 99 -13.79 0.66 10.54
C GLU A 99 -13.75 0.61 12.07
N THR A 100 -12.57 0.42 12.65
CA THR A 100 -12.32 0.38 14.08
C THR A 100 -12.23 1.76 14.73
N GLY A 101 -12.28 2.84 13.94
CA GLY A 101 -12.01 4.21 14.39
C GLY A 101 -10.52 4.55 14.48
N ALA A 102 -9.62 3.59 14.27
CA ALA A 102 -8.18 3.83 14.32
C ALA A 102 -7.72 4.76 13.18
N THR A 103 -6.89 5.75 13.51
CA THR A 103 -6.24 6.61 12.54
C THR A 103 -4.97 5.95 11.99
N VAL A 104 -4.82 5.98 10.67
CA VAL A 104 -3.64 5.49 9.96
C VAL A 104 -3.08 6.59 9.07
N LEU A 105 -1.75 6.76 9.10
CA LEU A 105 -1.01 7.57 8.15
C LEU A 105 -0.08 6.64 7.38
N GLU A 106 -0.21 6.60 6.06
CA GLU A 106 0.70 5.88 5.19
C GLU A 106 1.51 6.88 4.37
N THR A 107 2.83 6.85 4.50
CA THR A 107 3.70 7.60 3.60
C THR A 107 4.06 6.72 2.42
N VAL A 108 3.78 7.19 1.22
CA VAL A 108 4.04 6.46 -0.03
C VAL A 108 5.00 7.25 -0.90
N ARG A 109 5.90 6.53 -1.59
CA ARG A 109 6.65 7.08 -2.71
C ARG A 109 6.06 6.56 -4.00
N LEU A 110 5.70 7.47 -4.88
CA LEU A 110 5.22 7.17 -6.21
C LEU A 110 6.34 7.33 -7.23
N ALA A 111 6.48 6.35 -8.11
CA ALA A 111 7.34 6.42 -9.28
C ALA A 111 6.55 5.97 -10.52
N ALA A 112 6.96 6.42 -11.70
CA ALA A 112 6.47 5.83 -12.93
C ALA A 112 6.84 4.34 -12.93
N ALA A 113 5.88 3.48 -13.27
CA ALA A 113 6.19 2.08 -13.53
C ALA A 113 7.33 2.00 -14.54
N GLU A 114 8.38 1.24 -14.23
CA GLU A 114 9.40 0.97 -15.25
C GLU A 114 8.70 0.25 -16.42
N PRO A 115 8.93 0.67 -17.67
CA PRO A 115 8.44 -0.08 -18.80
C PRO A 115 9.03 -1.47 -18.70
N ALA A 116 8.17 -2.49 -18.61
CA ALA A 116 8.60 -3.88 -18.76
C ALA A 116 9.50 -3.95 -20.01
N ALA A 117 10.71 -4.47 -19.85
CA ALA A 117 11.74 -4.47 -20.89
C ALA A 117 11.23 -5.14 -22.18
N VAL A 118 10.62 -4.36 -23.06
CA VAL A 118 10.19 -4.74 -24.39
C VAL A 118 10.49 -3.56 -25.30
N GLY A 119 11.37 -3.80 -26.27
CA GLY A 119 11.74 -2.82 -27.29
C GLY A 119 10.50 -2.35 -28.06
N GLY A 120 10.22 -1.05 -27.98
CA GLY A 120 9.14 -0.43 -28.74
C GLY A 120 8.94 1.02 -28.34
N SER A 121 9.26 1.94 -29.26
CA SER A 121 9.03 3.37 -29.12
C SER A 121 7.53 3.68 -29.01
N GLY A 122 7.10 4.17 -27.85
CA GLY A 122 5.77 4.71 -27.63
C GLY A 122 5.77 5.61 -26.40
N GLY A 123 5.54 6.91 -26.60
CA GLY A 123 5.40 7.86 -25.50
C GLY A 123 4.23 7.46 -24.60
N GLY A 124 4.52 7.17 -23.34
CA GLY A 124 3.52 6.80 -22.35
C GLY A 124 3.86 7.45 -21.03
N GLY A 125 2.98 8.32 -20.54
CA GLY A 125 2.97 8.68 -19.13
C GLY A 125 2.69 7.41 -18.34
N GLY A 126 3.74 6.75 -17.86
CA GLY A 126 3.63 5.49 -17.14
C GLY A 126 2.71 5.67 -15.93
N GLN A 127 1.86 4.68 -15.70
CA GLN A 127 1.01 4.63 -14.51
C GLN A 127 1.91 4.75 -13.27
N LEU A 128 1.59 5.68 -12.37
CA LEU A 128 2.31 5.82 -11.11
C LEU A 128 2.02 4.59 -10.24
N GLN A 129 3.07 4.02 -9.67
CA GLN A 129 2.99 2.90 -8.74
C GLN A 129 3.66 3.26 -7.42
N ILE A 130 3.17 2.65 -6.35
CA ILE A 130 3.76 2.70 -5.02
C ILE A 130 5.01 1.83 -5.02
N VAL A 131 6.17 2.46 -4.91
CA VAL A 131 7.48 1.78 -4.83
C VAL A 131 7.97 1.66 -3.39
N GLU A 132 7.51 2.54 -2.50
CA GLU A 132 7.76 2.45 -1.07
C GLU A 132 6.51 2.87 -0.31
N ALA A 133 6.22 2.17 0.79
CA ALA A 133 5.14 2.50 1.71
C ALA A 133 5.60 2.29 3.16
N ARG A 134 5.36 3.27 4.02
CA ARG A 134 5.58 3.17 5.47
C ARG A 134 4.31 3.53 6.21
N VAL A 135 3.82 2.60 7.02
CA VAL A 135 2.52 2.73 7.68
C VAL A 135 2.69 3.05 9.16
N PHE A 136 2.10 4.16 9.58
CA PHE A 136 2.03 4.64 10.95
C PHE A 136 0.62 4.42 11.48
N TYR A 137 0.51 3.80 12.64
CA TYR A 137 -0.75 3.53 13.33
C TYR A 137 -0.79 4.32 14.63
N GLU A 138 -1.93 4.96 14.93
CA GLU A 138 -2.17 5.59 16.22
C GLU A 138 -2.06 4.59 17.38
N HIS A 139 -2.56 3.36 17.16
CA HIS A 139 -2.36 2.21 18.04
C HIS A 139 -2.20 0.93 17.22
N VAL A 140 -1.24 0.08 17.61
CA VAL A 140 -1.11 -1.28 17.08
C VAL A 140 -1.88 -2.19 18.05
N CYS A 141 -3.08 -2.61 17.67
CA CYS A 141 -3.85 -3.62 18.42
C CYS A 141 -3.20 -4.99 18.30
#